data_AF-A0A1T4W578-F1
#
_entry.id   AF-A0A1T4W578-F1
#
_cell.length_a   1.000
_cell.length_b   1.000
_cell.length_c   1.000
_cell.angle_alpha   90.00
_cell.angle_beta   90.00
_cell.angle_gamma   90.00
#
_symmetry.space_group_name_H-M   'P 1'
#
loop_
_entity.id
_entity.type
_entity.pdbx_description
1 polymer ?
#
loop_
_entity_poly.entity_id
_entity_poly.type
_entity_poly.pdbx_seq_one_letter_code
_entity_poly.pdbx_strand_id
1 'polypeptide(L)' 'MPMRTSLRQKIISVCRAKINTKGENVKVSFYAFFANKNDNPSLLMEAATWWIHTHRLDHFVKAKDIIALVQRENE' A
#
# COMPACT_ATOMS: atom_id res chain seq x y z
N MET A 1 -11.12 4.57 12.66
CA MET A 1 -11.27 5.40 11.44
C MET A 1 -10.93 4.49 10.26
N PRO A 2 -11.88 4.21 9.35
CA PRO A 2 -11.60 3.40 8.18
C PRO A 2 -10.61 4.12 7.25
N MET A 3 -9.76 3.36 6.54
CA MET A 3 -8.79 3.89 5.58
C MET A 3 -9.48 4.78 4.56
N ARG A 4 -8.88 5.92 4.20
CA ARG A 4 -9.43 6.78 3.14
C ARG A 4 -9.46 6.06 1.79
N THR A 5 -10.54 6.26 1.04
CA THR A 5 -10.69 5.75 -0.34
C THR A 5 -9.53 6.18 -1.24
N SER A 6 -8.99 7.38 -1.04
CA SER A 6 -7.83 7.88 -1.78
C SER A 6 -6.56 7.06 -1.52
N LEU A 7 -6.29 6.71 -0.26
CA LEU A 7 -5.15 5.86 0.10
C LEU A 7 -5.31 4.46 -0.49
N ARG A 8 -6.50 3.87 -0.39
CA ARG A 8 -6.82 2.57 -0.99
C ARG A 8 -6.55 2.55 -2.50
N GLN A 9 -7.11 3.50 -3.23
CA GLN A 9 -6.93 3.59 -4.68
C GLN A 9 -5.46 3.75 -5.05
N LYS A 10 -4.71 4.54 -4.27
CA LYS A 10 -3.27 4.72 -4.44
C LYS A 10 -2.52 3.40 -4.27
N ILE A 11 -2.78 2.67 -3.18
CA ILE A 11 -2.12 1.38 -2.89
C ILE A 11 -2.39 0.38 -4.01
N ILE A 12 -3.65 0.21 -4.41
CA ILE A 12 -4.03 -0.74 -5.47
C ILE A 12 -3.39 -0.36 -6.80
N SER A 13 -3.46 0.91 -7.19
CA SER A 13 -2.90 1.41 -8.45
C SER A 13 -1.39 1.16 -8.52
N VAL A 14 -0.66 1.50 -7.45
CA VAL A 14 0.79 1.30 -7.39
C VAL A 14 1.15 -0.18 -7.36
N CYS A 15 0.45 -1.00 -6.58
CA CYS A 15 0.69 -2.45 -6.54
C CYS A 15 0.47 -3.08 -7.93
N ARG A 16 -0.61 -2.73 -8.62
CA ARG A 16 -0.88 -3.19 -10.00
C ARG A 16 0.20 -2.74 -10.98
N ALA A 17 0.62 -1.47 -10.92
CA ALA A 17 1.70 -0.96 -11.77
C ALA A 17 3.03 -1.69 -11.51
N LYS A 18 3.35 -2.00 -10.24
CA LYS A 18 4.53 -2.78 -9.88
C LYS A 18 4.43 -4.22 -10.37
N ILE A 19 3.26 -4.85 -10.29
CA ILE A 19 3.03 -6.21 -10.81
C ILE A 19 3.20 -6.22 -12.33
N ASN A 20 2.65 -5.25 -13.04
CA ASN A 20 2.76 -5.17 -14.49
C ASN A 20 4.22 -4.94 -14.96
N THR A 21 5.04 -4.25 -14.16
CA THR A 21 6.42 -3.91 -14.53
C THR A 21 7.46 -4.93 -14.05
N LYS A 22 7.24 -5.58 -12.90
CA LYS A 22 8.21 -6.50 -12.26
C LYS A 22 7.72 -7.94 -12.13
N GLY A 23 6.47 -8.23 -12.51
CA GLY A 23 5.82 -9.53 -12.34
C GLY A 23 5.08 -9.68 -11.01
N GLU A 24 4.26 -10.74 -10.94
CA GLU A 24 3.35 -10.99 -9.81
C GLU A 24 4.03 -11.23 -8.45
N ASN A 25 5.29 -11.65 -8.48
CA ASN A 25 6.08 -11.92 -7.27
C ASN A 25 6.79 -10.69 -6.72
N VAL A 26 6.54 -9.50 -7.28
CA VAL A 26 7.12 -8.25 -6.80
C VAL A 26 6.71 -8.00 -5.35
N LYS A 27 7.71 -7.74 -4.51
CA LYS A 27 7.49 -7.26 -3.15
C LYS A 27 7.56 -5.74 -3.12
N VAL A 28 6.66 -5.13 -2.38
CA VAL A 28 6.54 -3.69 -2.19
C VAL A 28 6.59 -3.37 -0.70
N SER A 29 7.07 -2.18 -0.39
CA SER A 29 6.98 -1.56 0.93
C SER A 29 5.98 -0.41 0.88
N PHE A 30 5.51 0.08 2.03
CA PHE A 30 4.58 1.22 2.06
C PHE A 30 5.16 2.49 1.40
N TYR A 31 6.49 2.65 1.43
CA TYR A 31 7.18 3.74 0.73
C TYR A 31 6.98 3.68 -0.79
N ALA A 32 6.77 2.50 -1.37
CA ALA A 32 6.57 2.36 -2.81
C ALA A 32 5.33 3.11 -3.32
N PHE A 33 4.37 3.43 -2.44
CA PHE A 33 3.16 4.16 -2.78
C PHE A 33 3.38 5.66 -2.99
N PHE A 34 4.55 6.17 -2.61
CA PHE A 34 4.90 7.59 -2.62
C PHE A 34 6.10 7.81 -3.53
N ALA A 35 5.94 8.67 -4.55
CA ALA A 35 7.05 9.05 -5.43
C ALA A 35 8.07 9.96 -4.72
N ASN A 36 7.59 10.77 -3.77
CA ASN A 36 8.39 11.65 -2.95
C ASN A 36 7.89 11.63 -1.50
N LYS A 37 8.82 11.61 -0.53
CA LYS A 37 8.55 11.66 0.91
C LYS A 37 7.76 12.90 1.36
N ASN A 38 7.81 13.97 0.56
CA ASN A 38 7.20 15.27 0.90
C ASN A 38 5.92 15.59 0.12
N ASP A 39 5.47 14.75 -0.81
CA ASP A 39 4.28 15.07 -1.63
C ASP A 39 3.00 15.13 -0.79
N ASN A 40 2.85 14.20 0.15
CA ASN A 40 1.70 14.13 1.05
C ASN A 40 2.09 13.45 2.37
N PRO A 41 2.73 14.19 3.30
CA PRO A 41 3.20 13.63 4.56
C PRO A 41 2.07 13.00 5.39
N SER A 42 0.86 13.59 5.38
CA SER A 42 -0.29 13.04 6.09
C SER A 42 -0.72 11.67 5.53
N LEU A 43 -0.69 11.50 4.20
CA LEU A 43 -1.05 10.24 3.55
C LEU A 43 0.04 9.18 3.78
N LEU A 44 1.31 9.58 3.83
CA LEU A 44 2.43 8.71 4.20
C LEU A 44 2.29 8.19 5.63
N MET A 45 1.96 9.06 6.58
CA MET A 45 1.74 8.65 7.97
C MET A 45 0.53 7.72 8.11
N GLU A 46 -0.55 7.96 7.36
CA GLU A 46 -1.72 7.08 7.32
C GLU A 46 -1.34 5.70 6.76
N ALA A 47 -0.60 5.65 5.64
CA ALA A 47 -0.12 4.40 5.06
C ALA A 47 0.84 3.66 5.99
N ALA A 48 1.75 4.37 6.67
CA ALA A 48 2.68 3.78 7.62
C ALA A 48 1.95 3.22 8.85
N THR A 49 0.96 3.94 9.37
CA THR A 49 0.13 3.48 10.49
C THR A 49 -0.63 2.21 10.11
N TRP A 50 -1.28 2.21 8.94
CA TRP A 50 -1.98 1.04 8.42
C TRP A 50 -1.04 -0.16 8.24
N TRP A 51 0.14 0.06 7.65
CA TRP A 51 1.10 -1.00 7.37
C TRP A 51 1.73 -1.58 8.64
N ILE A 52 2.26 -0.72 9.50
CA ILE A 52 3.10 -1.10 10.65
C ILE A 52 2.24 -1.36 11.89
N HIS A 53 1.26 -0.51 12.17
CA HIS A 53 0.50 -0.59 13.41
C HIS A 53 -0.74 -1.49 13.27
N THR A 54 -1.55 -1.27 12.23
CA THR A 54 -2.79 -2.02 12.03
C THR A 54 -2.54 -3.46 11.60
N HIS A 55 -1.79 -3.66 10.51
CA HIS A 55 -1.57 -5.00 9.97
C HIS A 55 -0.22 -5.62 10.32
N ARG A 56 0.71 -4.84 10.88
CA ARG A 56 2.04 -5.32 11.31
C ARG A 56 2.76 -6.10 10.22
N LEU A 57 2.67 -5.57 9.00
CA LEU A 57 3.26 -6.17 7.82
C LEU A 57 4.78 -6.05 7.86
N ASP A 58 5.47 -7.05 7.32
CA ASP A 58 6.91 -7.00 7.10
C ASP A 58 7.34 -5.81 6.22
N HIS A 59 8.63 -5.50 6.23
CA HIS A 59 9.17 -4.41 5.41
C HIS A 59 8.82 -4.56 3.93
N PHE A 60 8.75 -5.79 3.43
CA PHE A 60 8.43 -6.12 2.05
C PHE A 60 7.39 -7.23 1.98
N VAL A 61 6.23 -6.91 1.43
CA VAL A 61 5.12 -7.85 1.22
C VAL A 61 4.80 -7.93 -0.27
N LYS A 62 4.30 -9.06 -0.76
CA LYS A 62 3.95 -9.19 -2.17
C LYS A 62 2.82 -8.21 -2.51
N ALA A 63 2.94 -7.52 -3.65
CA ALA A 63 1.96 -6.55 -4.10
C ALA A 63 0.54 -7.15 -4.22
N LYS A 64 0.43 -8.43 -4.62
CA LYS A 64 -0.84 -9.14 -4.71
C LYS A 64 -1.52 -9.36 -3.35
N ASP A 65 -0.74 -9.63 -2.32
CA ASP A 65 -1.24 -9.88 -0.97
C ASP A 65 -1.77 -8.57 -0.36
N ILE A 66 -1.09 -7.45 -0.62
CA ILE A 66 -1.54 -6.11 -0.26
C ILE A 66 -2.87 -5.76 -0.94
N ILE A 67 -3.00 -6.00 -2.24
CA ILE A 67 -4.26 -5.74 -2.96
C ILE A 67 -5.40 -6.54 -2.34
N ALA A 68 -5.19 -7.83 -2.09
CA ALA A 68 -6.19 -8.71 -1.49
C ALA A 68 -6.56 -8.30 -0.06
N LEU A 69 -5.61 -7.76 0.72
CA LEU A 69 -5.86 -7.25 2.07
C LEU A 69 -6.71 -5.98 2.03
N VAL A 70 -6.33 -5.02 1.19
CA VAL A 70 -7.04 -3.75 1.01
C VAL A 70 -8.45 -3.95 0.45
N GLN A 71 -8.66 -4.96 -0.40
CA GLN A 71 -9.99 -5.33 -0.89
C GLN A 71 -10.86 -5.96 0.21
N ARG A 72 -10.27 -6.78 1.09
CA ARG A 72 -10.98 -7.43 2.20
C ARG A 72 -11.43 -6.48 3.31
N GLU A 73 -10.69 -5.41 3.59
CA GLU A 73 -11.13 -4.40 4.57
C GLU A 73 -12.35 -3.56 4.12
N ASN A 74 -12.85 -3.80 2.91
CA ASN A 74 -13.93 -3.02 2.31
C ASN A 74 -15.28 -3.77 2.28
N GLU A 75 -15.34 -4.94 2.92
CA GLU A 75 -16.55 -5.71 3.26
C GLU A 75 -16.84 -5.58 4.75
#